data_AF-A0A2E4X3G9-F1
#
_entry.id   AF-A0A2E4X3G9-F1
#
_cell.length_a   1.000
_cell.length_b   1.000
_cell.length_c   1.000
_cell.angle_alpha   90.00
_cell.angle_beta   90.00
_cell.angle_gamma   90.00
#
_symmetry.space_group_name_H-M   'P 1'
#
loop_
_entity.id
_entity.type
_entity.pdbx_description
1 polymer ?
#
loop_
_entity_poly.entity_id
_entity_poly.type
_entity_poly.pdbx_seq_one_letter_code
_entity_poly.pdbx_strand_id
1 'polypeptide(L)'
;MATSAGVSEDLKRKPADDTRWELSHCQIRWSSEDHGPQVIEKPCNVRQEHADGGGFHLQGLGEGDLIKGLRRVTVTVLPSGFAEVRGLTKAGSNSPWGRAKARKGQTHCWDGDDFRLCWARNHLKPPRCGLVPLVSTQALLRKSPRSDLDAERLALRLSEGLVADDDAYERIRGDLAAIRSVAKGKTVAKRSWPHETTQGVTLKPKPEVLDALHAGTYRGLDCFNAWYGGRLLPTHPPIDFLFVQFDRWYFGEAIAQVYAQHPDIEWSGPGAFGGAGDDLRLCNENLGGTHRYLFSHGSGDCPSGCIDWVHRGYDVREDGRVTILQPVWKVRGRGLSKDRPSWIHDSCLRAP
;
A
#
# COMPACT_ATOMS: atom_id res chain seq x y z
N MET A 1 6.08 27.29 -55.33
CA MET A 1 5.49 25.95 -55.18
C MET A 1 5.84 25.46 -53.78
N ALA A 2 4.93 25.63 -52.82
CA ALA A 2 5.10 25.19 -51.45
C ALA A 2 4.33 23.88 -51.26
N THR A 3 5.02 22.83 -50.82
CA THR A 3 4.45 21.52 -50.53
C THR A 3 3.72 21.56 -49.19
N SER A 4 2.42 21.27 -49.23
CA SER A 4 1.58 21.04 -48.07
C SER A 4 1.32 19.54 -47.88
N ALA A 5 0.98 19.20 -46.64
CA ALA A 5 0.32 17.96 -46.19
C ALA A 5 1.19 16.73 -45.91
N GLY A 6 1.86 16.73 -44.77
CA GLY A 6 2.02 15.52 -43.95
C GLY A 6 0.81 15.38 -43.01
N VAL A 7 -0.29 14.81 -43.51
CA VAL A 7 -1.44 14.46 -42.67
C VAL A 7 -1.14 13.13 -41.97
N SER A 8 -0.96 13.25 -40.65
CA SER A 8 -0.96 12.24 -39.60
C SER A 8 -1.42 10.82 -39.99
N GLU A 9 -0.50 9.85 -39.92
CA GLU A 9 -0.76 8.41 -39.96
C GLU A 9 -1.48 7.89 -38.69
N ASP A 10 -1.64 8.68 -37.62
CA ASP A 10 -2.28 8.24 -36.38
C ASP A 10 -3.79 7.97 -36.53
N LEU A 11 -4.43 8.52 -37.56
CA LEU A 11 -5.88 8.39 -37.77
C LEU A 11 -6.34 7.02 -38.33
N LYS A 12 -5.41 6.09 -38.62
CA LYS A 12 -5.75 4.77 -39.21
C LYS A 12 -5.72 3.60 -38.22
N ARG A 13 -5.27 3.78 -36.98
CA ARG A 13 -5.26 2.67 -36.00
C ARG A 13 -6.65 2.49 -35.40
N LYS A 14 -7.17 1.26 -35.45
CA LYS A 14 -8.46 0.91 -34.85
C LYS A 14 -8.35 1.15 -33.33
N PRO A 15 -9.21 1.99 -32.73
CA PRO A 15 -9.22 2.15 -31.28
C PRO A 15 -9.43 0.77 -30.63
N ALA A 16 -8.77 0.52 -29.49
CA ALA A 16 -9.17 -0.61 -28.68
C ALA A 16 -10.64 -0.43 -28.30
N ASP A 17 -11.45 -1.48 -28.46
CA ASP A 17 -12.79 -1.53 -27.92
C ASP A 17 -12.69 -1.78 -26.41
N ASP A 18 -12.17 -0.82 -25.64
CA ASP A 18 -12.08 -0.94 -24.18
C ASP A 18 -11.81 0.39 -23.47
N THR A 19 -12.87 1.02 -22.95
CA THR A 19 -12.76 2.14 -22.00
C THR A 19 -12.37 1.68 -20.59
N ARG A 20 -12.16 0.38 -20.38
CA ARG A 20 -11.99 -0.24 -19.06
C ARG A 20 -10.52 -0.29 -18.65
N TRP A 21 -10.29 0.02 -17.38
CA TRP A 21 -9.03 -0.28 -16.73
C TRP A 21 -8.98 -1.76 -16.36
N GLU A 22 -7.87 -2.42 -16.67
CA GLU A 22 -7.60 -3.81 -16.31
C GLU A 22 -6.59 -3.86 -15.17
N LEU A 23 -6.86 -4.66 -14.13
CA LEU A 23 -5.86 -4.89 -13.09
C LEU A 23 -4.74 -5.78 -13.64
N SER A 24 -3.50 -5.31 -13.54
CA SER A 24 -2.28 -6.03 -13.92
C SER A 24 -1.24 -5.97 -12.81
N HIS A 25 -0.12 -6.64 -13.03
CA HIS A 25 1.08 -6.53 -12.23
C HIS A 25 2.08 -5.64 -12.97
N CYS A 26 2.44 -4.51 -12.36
CA CYS A 26 3.42 -3.57 -12.89
C CYS A 26 4.79 -3.82 -12.27
N GLN A 27 5.81 -3.76 -13.11
CA GLN A 27 7.21 -3.62 -12.70
C GLN A 27 7.74 -2.30 -13.27
N ILE A 28 8.08 -1.37 -12.39
CA ILE A 28 8.65 -0.07 -12.75
C ILE A 28 10.05 0.00 -12.16
N ARG A 29 11.04 0.23 -13.00
CA ARG A 29 12.43 0.47 -12.58
C ARG A 29 12.84 1.86 -13.00
N TRP A 30 13.58 2.56 -12.16
CA TRP A 30 14.21 3.82 -12.55
C TRP A 30 15.46 4.07 -11.73
N SER A 31 16.32 4.94 -12.24
CA SER A 31 17.48 5.48 -11.52
C SER A 31 17.50 6.98 -11.68
N SER A 32 17.80 7.72 -10.62
CA SER A 32 18.08 9.16 -10.72
C SER A 32 19.46 9.46 -10.15
N GLU A 33 20.01 10.65 -10.43
CA GLU A 33 21.30 11.06 -9.85
C GLU A 33 21.27 11.04 -8.31
N ASP A 34 20.11 11.41 -7.73
CA ASP A 34 19.90 11.47 -6.28
C ASP A 34 19.50 10.13 -5.63
N HIS A 35 19.04 9.16 -6.43
CA HIS A 35 18.53 7.88 -5.93
C HIS A 35 19.05 6.71 -6.76
N GLY A 36 19.73 5.77 -6.09
CA GLY A 36 20.16 4.52 -6.70
C GLY A 36 19.00 3.74 -7.32
N PRO A 37 19.28 2.71 -8.14
CA PRO A 37 18.28 2.01 -8.92
C PRO A 37 17.12 1.49 -8.05
N GLN A 38 15.92 1.99 -8.34
CA GLN A 38 14.68 1.62 -7.67
C GLN A 38 13.94 0.60 -8.53
N VAL A 39 13.26 -0.35 -7.85
CA VAL A 39 12.38 -1.33 -8.49
C VAL A 39 11.10 -1.43 -7.69
N ILE A 40 9.98 -1.08 -8.32
CA ILE A 40 8.63 -1.27 -7.76
C ILE A 40 7.97 -2.42 -8.50
N GLU A 41 7.47 -3.39 -7.74
CA GLU A 41 6.63 -4.49 -8.23
C GLU A 41 5.31 -4.50 -7.46
N LYS A 42 4.23 -4.09 -8.12
CA LYS A 42 2.93 -3.98 -7.45
C LYS A 42 1.75 -4.10 -8.41
N PRO A 43 0.54 -4.37 -7.90
CA PRO A 43 -0.65 -4.30 -8.72
C PRO A 43 -0.92 -2.87 -9.20
N CYS A 44 -1.41 -2.76 -10.41
CA CYS A 44 -1.71 -1.48 -11.05
C CYS A 44 -2.88 -1.63 -12.02
N ASN A 45 -3.60 -0.55 -12.23
CA ASN A 45 -4.58 -0.47 -13.31
C ASN A 45 -3.86 -0.14 -14.62
N VAL A 46 -4.11 -0.92 -15.67
CA VAL A 46 -3.59 -0.71 -17.01
C VAL A 46 -4.75 -0.38 -17.93
N ARG A 47 -4.59 0.63 -18.78
CA ARG A 47 -5.51 0.91 -19.88
C ARG A 47 -4.73 1.03 -21.17
N GLN A 48 -5.01 0.15 -22.13
CA GLN A 48 -4.40 0.22 -23.45
C GLN A 48 -5.11 1.30 -24.28
N GLU A 49 -4.37 2.13 -25.00
CA GLU A 49 -4.96 3.11 -25.92
C GLU A 49 -5.40 2.44 -27.23
N HIS A 50 -4.68 1.41 -27.66
CA HIS A 50 -4.95 0.69 -28.91
C HIS A 50 -4.76 -0.83 -28.75
N ALA A 51 -5.61 -1.62 -29.41
CA ALA A 51 -5.61 -3.09 -29.29
C ALA A 51 -4.31 -3.72 -29.83
N ASP A 52 -3.67 -3.03 -30.76
CA ASP A 52 -2.39 -3.39 -31.38
C ASP A 52 -1.16 -3.03 -30.53
N GLY A 53 -1.34 -2.38 -29.37
CA GLY A 53 -0.25 -2.03 -28.44
C GLY A 53 0.38 -0.66 -28.67
N GLY A 54 -0.31 0.26 -29.37
CA GLY A 54 0.16 1.62 -29.68
C GLY A 54 0.29 2.62 -28.51
N GLY A 55 0.00 2.22 -27.28
CA GLY A 55 0.11 3.07 -26.09
C GLY A 55 -0.63 2.49 -24.89
N PHE A 56 -0.27 2.90 -23.69
CA PHE A 56 -0.97 2.49 -22.47
C PHE A 56 -0.80 3.49 -21.33
N HIS A 57 -1.72 3.41 -20.38
CA HIS A 57 -1.62 4.07 -19.09
C HIS A 57 -1.44 3.03 -17.99
N LEU A 58 -0.60 3.35 -17.01
CA LEU A 58 -0.49 2.66 -15.74
C LEU A 58 -1.01 3.59 -14.65
N GLN A 59 -1.79 3.08 -13.70
CA GLN A 59 -2.30 3.85 -12.56
C GLN A 59 -2.26 3.00 -11.29
N GLY A 60 -2.11 3.63 -10.13
CA GLY A 60 -2.29 2.95 -8.85
C GLY A 60 -3.69 2.37 -8.67
N LEU A 61 -3.87 1.57 -7.63
CA LEU A 61 -5.19 1.06 -7.25
C LEU A 61 -6.01 2.15 -6.54
N GLY A 62 -7.29 2.32 -6.90
CA GLY A 62 -8.18 3.31 -6.28
C GLY A 62 -7.65 4.74 -6.41
N GLU A 63 -7.60 5.46 -5.28
CA GLU A 63 -6.96 6.79 -5.18
C GLU A 63 -5.45 6.72 -4.89
N GLY A 64 -4.89 5.50 -4.81
CA GLY A 64 -3.50 5.24 -4.53
C GLY A 64 -2.57 5.66 -5.66
N ASP A 65 -1.33 5.91 -5.30
CA ASP A 65 -0.26 6.24 -6.24
C ASP A 65 0.19 5.01 -7.05
N LEU A 66 0.64 5.21 -8.28
CA LEU A 66 1.39 4.21 -9.05
C LEU A 66 2.84 4.10 -8.57
N ILE A 67 3.43 5.22 -8.20
CA ILE A 67 4.69 5.34 -7.46
C ILE A 67 4.49 6.56 -6.59
N LYS A 68 5.00 6.60 -5.36
CA LYS A 68 4.83 7.69 -4.43
C LYS A 68 4.91 9.08 -5.09
N GLY A 69 3.83 9.85 -5.01
CA GLY A 69 3.71 11.18 -5.62
C GLY A 69 3.30 11.18 -7.10
N LEU A 70 3.26 10.02 -7.74
CA LEU A 70 2.92 9.75 -9.13
C LEU A 70 1.63 8.93 -9.23
N ARG A 71 0.57 9.53 -9.75
CA ARG A 71 -0.73 8.87 -9.89
C ARG A 71 -0.81 7.96 -11.11
N ARG A 72 -0.23 8.40 -12.22
CA ARG A 72 -0.37 7.71 -13.51
C ARG A 72 0.89 7.88 -14.34
N VAL A 73 1.25 6.84 -15.09
CA VAL A 73 2.23 6.94 -16.18
C VAL A 73 1.50 6.69 -17.49
N THR A 74 1.77 7.53 -18.49
CA THR A 74 1.26 7.38 -19.85
C THR A 74 2.44 7.10 -20.78
N VAL A 75 2.29 6.07 -21.60
CA VAL A 75 3.23 5.67 -22.64
C VAL A 75 2.52 5.82 -23.98
N THR A 76 2.98 6.78 -24.80
CA THR A 76 2.38 7.09 -26.10
C THR A 76 3.36 6.69 -27.20
N VAL A 77 3.01 5.69 -28.03
CA VAL A 77 3.92 5.18 -29.07
C VAL A 77 3.85 6.06 -30.31
N LEU A 78 4.97 6.65 -30.67
CA LEU A 78 5.16 7.48 -31.85
C LEU A 78 5.30 6.63 -33.13
N PRO A 79 5.06 7.20 -34.32
CA PRO A 79 5.30 6.54 -35.61
C PRO A 79 6.72 6.00 -35.79
N SER A 80 7.71 6.61 -35.12
CA SER A 80 9.10 6.15 -35.11
C SER A 80 9.34 4.80 -34.42
N GLY A 81 8.33 4.23 -33.76
CA GLY A 81 8.44 3.01 -32.94
C GLY A 81 9.02 3.23 -31.55
N PHE A 82 9.38 4.46 -31.20
CA PHE A 82 9.65 4.89 -29.83
C PHE A 82 8.37 5.36 -29.16
N ALA A 83 8.31 5.33 -27.83
CA ALA A 83 7.26 5.96 -27.06
C ALA A 83 7.77 7.20 -26.33
N GLU A 84 6.91 8.19 -26.16
CA GLU A 84 7.06 9.20 -25.11
C GLU A 84 6.45 8.68 -23.81
N VAL A 85 7.19 8.86 -22.71
CA VAL A 85 6.75 8.47 -21.38
C VAL A 85 6.57 9.71 -20.53
N ARG A 86 5.39 9.83 -19.92
CA ARG A 86 5.03 10.95 -19.07
C ARG A 86 4.38 10.47 -17.78
N GLY A 87 4.74 11.11 -16.69
CA GLY A 87 4.22 10.85 -15.36
C GLY A 87 3.28 11.97 -14.89
N LEU A 88 2.07 11.64 -14.47
CA LEU A 88 1.13 12.57 -13.84
C LEU A 88 1.29 12.51 -12.32
N THR A 89 1.70 13.61 -11.71
CA THR A 89 1.85 13.72 -10.25
C THR A 89 0.52 13.96 -9.54
N LYS A 90 0.48 13.79 -8.21
CA LYS A 90 -0.69 14.17 -7.39
C LYS A 90 -1.11 15.63 -7.57
N ALA A 91 -0.15 16.51 -7.81
CA ALA A 91 -0.39 17.94 -8.03
C ALA A 91 -0.96 18.24 -9.43
N GLY A 92 -1.23 17.22 -10.25
CA GLY A 92 -1.71 17.39 -11.62
C GLY A 92 -0.63 17.80 -12.62
N SER A 93 0.65 17.75 -12.22
CA SER A 93 1.76 18.09 -13.10
C SER A 93 2.14 16.89 -13.97
N ASN A 94 2.26 17.12 -15.28
CA ASN A 94 2.75 16.14 -16.24
C ASN A 94 4.28 16.29 -16.37
N SER A 95 5.03 15.40 -15.73
CA SER A 95 6.49 15.34 -15.79
C SER A 95 6.92 14.43 -16.96
N PRO A 96 7.71 14.93 -17.93
CA PRO A 96 8.28 14.09 -18.98
C PRO A 96 9.39 13.22 -18.39
N TRP A 97 9.32 11.91 -18.64
CA TRP A 97 10.37 10.96 -18.23
C TRP A 97 11.36 10.69 -19.37
N GLY A 98 10.91 10.81 -20.61
CA GLY A 98 11.77 10.70 -21.79
C GLY A 98 11.23 9.73 -22.82
N ARG A 99 12.10 9.29 -23.71
CA ARG A 99 11.77 8.34 -24.76
C ARG A 99 12.05 6.92 -24.28
N ALA A 100 11.20 5.98 -24.69
CA ALA A 100 11.40 4.57 -24.45
C ALA A 100 11.24 3.77 -25.73
N LYS A 101 11.81 2.58 -25.77
CA LYS A 101 11.62 1.62 -26.87
C LYS A 101 11.01 0.34 -26.34
N ALA A 102 10.07 -0.23 -27.10
CA ALA A 102 9.53 -1.54 -26.79
C ALA A 102 10.65 -2.57 -26.79
N ARG A 103 10.69 -3.41 -25.75
CA ARG A 103 11.64 -4.51 -25.66
C ARG A 103 11.28 -5.56 -26.71
N LYS A 104 12.30 -6.07 -27.41
CA LYS A 104 12.11 -7.07 -28.48
C LYS A 104 11.41 -8.31 -27.93
N GLY A 105 10.24 -8.65 -28.51
CA GLY A 105 9.41 -9.78 -28.06
C GLY A 105 8.54 -9.51 -26.83
N GLN A 106 8.56 -8.30 -26.25
CA GLN A 106 7.79 -7.93 -25.07
C GLN A 106 7.13 -6.55 -25.25
N THR A 107 5.98 -6.50 -25.95
CA THR A 107 5.26 -5.25 -26.25
C THR A 107 4.72 -4.51 -25.03
N HIS A 108 4.73 -5.17 -23.88
CA HIS A 108 4.28 -4.67 -22.59
C HIS A 108 5.45 -4.15 -21.71
N CYS A 109 6.68 -4.22 -22.23
CA CYS A 109 7.88 -3.72 -21.57
C CYS A 109 8.55 -2.64 -22.44
N TRP A 110 8.84 -1.51 -21.83
CA TRP A 110 9.42 -0.34 -22.46
C TRP A 110 10.67 0.09 -21.69
N ASP A 111 11.80 0.13 -22.40
CA ASP A 111 13.10 0.52 -21.86
C ASP A 111 13.38 1.98 -22.28
N GLY A 112 13.49 2.88 -21.31
CA GLY A 112 14.07 4.21 -21.46
C GLY A 112 15.57 4.20 -21.09
N ASP A 113 16.21 5.36 -21.14
CA ASP A 113 17.64 5.48 -20.85
C ASP A 113 17.96 5.19 -19.36
N ASP A 114 17.08 5.64 -18.46
CA ASP A 114 17.21 5.58 -17.01
C ASP A 114 16.01 4.89 -16.33
N PHE A 115 15.04 4.38 -17.10
CA PHE A 115 13.88 3.69 -16.57
C PHE A 115 13.45 2.47 -17.39
N ARG A 116 12.64 1.60 -16.78
CA ARG A 116 11.92 0.50 -17.42
C ARG A 116 10.50 0.44 -16.90
N LEU A 117 9.54 0.31 -17.81
CA LEU A 117 8.13 0.12 -17.50
C LEU A 117 7.66 -1.20 -18.08
N CYS A 118 7.19 -2.10 -17.24
CA CYS A 118 6.61 -3.37 -17.64
C CYS A 118 5.25 -3.57 -16.99
N TRP A 119 4.31 -4.14 -17.72
CA TRP A 119 3.07 -4.70 -17.18
C TRP A 119 2.81 -6.07 -17.80
N ALA A 120 2.11 -6.98 -17.13
CA ALA A 120 1.98 -8.35 -17.64
C ALA A 120 0.85 -8.48 -18.68
N ARG A 121 1.15 -9.01 -19.89
CA ARG A 121 0.11 -9.40 -20.87
C ARG A 121 -0.23 -10.91 -20.89
N ASN A 122 0.70 -11.83 -20.57
CA ASN A 122 0.37 -13.28 -20.59
C ASN A 122 1.26 -14.26 -19.76
N HIS A 123 2.48 -13.92 -19.32
CA HIS A 123 3.34 -14.85 -18.55
C HIS A 123 3.33 -14.62 -17.03
N LEU A 124 2.58 -13.61 -16.59
CA LEU A 124 2.30 -13.27 -15.20
C LEU A 124 0.84 -12.79 -15.13
N LYS A 125 -0.12 -13.60 -15.61
CA LYS A 125 -1.52 -13.34 -15.20
C LYS A 125 -1.48 -13.29 -13.68
N PRO A 126 -1.89 -12.18 -13.04
CA PRO A 126 -1.94 -12.16 -11.59
C PRO A 126 -2.75 -13.40 -11.17
N PRO A 127 -2.29 -14.15 -10.17
CA PRO A 127 -3.00 -15.33 -9.70
C PRO A 127 -4.45 -14.91 -9.45
N ARG A 128 -5.44 -15.76 -9.80
CA ARG A 128 -6.85 -15.36 -9.71
C ARG A 128 -7.62 -16.37 -8.88
N CYS A 129 -8.64 -15.85 -8.20
CA CYS A 129 -9.69 -16.64 -7.60
C CYS A 129 -10.98 -16.33 -8.36
N GLY A 130 -11.33 -17.23 -9.29
CA GLY A 130 -12.36 -16.97 -10.29
C GLY A 130 -11.99 -15.77 -11.17
N LEU A 131 -12.85 -14.75 -11.19
CA LEU A 131 -12.62 -13.52 -11.94
C LEU A 131 -11.76 -12.51 -11.18
N VAL A 132 -11.56 -12.70 -9.86
CA VAL A 132 -10.86 -11.73 -9.02
C VAL A 132 -9.35 -11.93 -9.10
N PRO A 133 -8.59 -10.93 -9.57
CA PRO A 133 -7.13 -10.95 -9.51
C PRO A 133 -6.64 -10.81 -8.07
N LEU A 134 -5.67 -11.64 -7.70
CA LEU A 134 -4.97 -11.62 -6.43
C LEU A 134 -3.80 -10.64 -6.52
N VAL A 135 -3.65 -9.86 -5.46
CA VAL A 135 -2.57 -8.90 -5.23
C VAL A 135 -1.36 -9.59 -4.59
N SER A 136 -0.16 -9.15 -4.99
CA SER A 136 1.15 -9.64 -4.53
C SER A 136 1.52 -11.06 -5.00
N THR A 137 2.76 -11.47 -4.77
CA THR A 137 3.29 -12.80 -5.13
C THR A 137 3.53 -13.63 -3.88
N GLN A 138 3.45 -14.97 -3.97
CA GLN A 138 3.78 -15.83 -2.83
C GLN A 138 5.19 -15.59 -2.27
N ALA A 139 6.15 -15.21 -3.11
CA ALA A 139 7.50 -14.88 -2.67
C ALA A 139 7.52 -13.64 -1.77
N LEU A 140 6.79 -12.58 -2.13
CA LEU A 140 6.67 -11.38 -1.30
C LEU A 140 5.87 -11.66 -0.02
N LEU A 141 4.75 -12.36 -0.13
CA LEU A 141 3.90 -12.67 1.02
C LEU A 141 4.65 -13.49 2.09
N ARG A 142 5.54 -14.39 1.69
CA ARG A 142 6.37 -15.21 2.60
C ARG A 142 7.45 -14.42 3.36
N LYS A 143 7.72 -13.17 3.00
CA LYS A 143 8.61 -12.30 3.78
C LYS A 143 8.00 -11.86 5.10
N SER A 144 6.68 -12.00 5.25
CA SER A 144 5.92 -11.57 6.42
C SER A 144 5.44 -12.78 7.25
N PRO A 145 5.36 -12.68 8.58
CA PRO A 145 5.93 -11.61 9.39
C PRO A 145 7.46 -11.67 9.44
N ARG A 146 8.08 -10.51 9.57
CA ARG A 146 9.52 -10.33 9.83
C ARG A 146 9.78 -10.38 11.33
N SER A 147 11.06 -10.43 11.69
CA SER A 147 11.48 -10.60 13.10
C SER A 147 11.13 -9.42 14.00
N ASP A 148 11.19 -8.18 13.49
CA ASP A 148 10.80 -6.98 14.25
C ASP A 148 9.40 -6.52 13.81
N LEU A 149 8.38 -6.96 14.57
CA LEU A 149 6.97 -6.70 14.25
C LEU A 149 6.61 -5.21 14.32
N ASP A 150 7.23 -4.43 15.22
CA ASP A 150 6.98 -3.00 15.30
C ASP A 150 7.52 -2.30 14.05
N ALA A 151 8.72 -2.69 13.60
CA ALA A 151 9.30 -2.14 12.38
C ALA A 151 8.49 -2.51 11.13
N GLU A 152 8.08 -3.77 11.01
CA GLU A 152 7.25 -4.21 9.87
C GLU A 152 5.92 -3.48 9.83
N ARG A 153 5.24 -3.33 10.97
CA ARG A 153 3.97 -2.60 11.05
C ARG A 153 4.06 -1.18 10.54
N LEU A 154 5.07 -0.45 11.02
CA LEU A 154 5.29 0.93 10.61
C LEU A 154 5.73 1.01 9.15
N ALA A 155 6.49 0.03 8.67
CA ALA A 155 6.92 -0.03 7.28
C ALA A 155 5.74 -0.21 6.32
N LEU A 156 4.70 -0.95 6.70
CA LEU A 156 3.48 -1.11 5.89
C LEU A 156 2.88 0.25 5.49
N ARG A 157 2.89 1.24 6.40
CA ARG A 157 2.43 2.61 6.12
C ARG A 157 3.20 3.31 5.01
N LEU A 158 4.50 3.03 4.90
CA LEU A 158 5.37 3.63 3.88
C LEU A 158 5.37 2.83 2.57
N SER A 159 4.89 1.59 2.62
CA SER A 159 5.01 0.63 1.55
C SER A 159 3.89 0.79 0.55
N GLU A 160 4.17 0.46 -0.71
CA GLU A 160 3.16 0.52 -1.78
C GLU A 160 2.47 -0.81 -2.04
N GLY A 161 3.02 -1.90 -1.49
CA GLY A 161 2.53 -3.25 -1.65
C GLY A 161 1.62 -3.72 -0.52
N LEU A 162 1.26 -5.01 -0.56
CA LEU A 162 0.47 -5.65 0.49
C LEU A 162 1.29 -5.94 1.76
N VAL A 163 2.61 -6.08 1.60
CA VAL A 163 3.58 -6.36 2.67
C VAL A 163 4.59 -5.22 2.73
N ALA A 164 5.33 -5.14 3.84
CA ALA A 164 6.33 -4.10 4.03
C ALA A 164 7.47 -4.21 3.00
N ASP A 165 7.85 -3.09 2.40
CA ASP A 165 9.01 -2.96 1.52
C ASP A 165 10.31 -3.16 2.31
N ASP A 166 11.33 -3.74 1.67
CA ASP A 166 12.58 -4.09 2.33
C ASP A 166 13.30 -2.85 2.90
N ASP A 167 13.41 -1.79 2.12
CA ASP A 167 14.09 -0.56 2.51
C ASP A 167 13.37 0.17 3.64
N ALA A 168 12.03 0.19 3.59
CA ALA A 168 11.21 0.79 4.66
C ALA A 168 11.37 0.03 5.97
N TYR A 169 11.32 -1.31 5.91
CA TYR A 169 11.53 -2.15 7.08
C TYR A 169 12.92 -1.96 7.69
N GLU A 170 13.98 -2.03 6.89
CA GLU A 170 15.35 -1.92 7.40
C GLU A 170 15.63 -0.53 7.98
N ARG A 171 15.13 0.52 7.32
CA ARG A 171 15.27 1.88 7.86
C ARG A 171 14.57 2.02 9.20
N ILE A 172 13.30 1.62 9.30
CA ILE A 172 12.54 1.76 10.54
C ILE A 172 13.15 0.89 11.64
N ARG A 173 13.59 -0.34 11.33
CA ARG A 173 14.28 -1.21 12.28
C ARG A 173 15.53 -0.52 12.87
N GLY A 174 16.32 0.14 12.03
CA GLY A 174 17.46 0.96 12.45
C GLY A 174 17.06 2.13 13.35
N ASP A 175 16.03 2.88 12.95
CA ASP A 175 15.52 4.02 13.71
C ASP A 175 15.00 3.60 15.09
N LEU A 176 14.23 2.51 15.18
CA LEU A 176 13.71 1.99 16.45
C LEU A 176 14.84 1.52 17.38
N ALA A 177 15.88 0.89 16.83
CA ALA A 177 17.05 0.52 17.61
C ALA A 177 17.79 1.76 18.16
N ALA A 178 17.99 2.80 17.33
CA ALA A 178 18.60 4.06 17.75
C ALA A 178 17.79 4.78 18.84
N ILE A 179 16.46 4.85 18.67
CA ILE A 179 15.56 5.43 19.67
C ILE A 179 15.64 4.68 21.00
N ARG A 180 15.54 3.34 20.96
CA ARG A 180 15.61 2.50 22.16
C ARG A 180 16.95 2.68 22.91
N SER A 181 18.05 2.84 22.19
CA SER A 181 19.38 3.14 22.76
C SER A 181 19.40 4.48 23.52
N VAL A 182 18.89 5.55 22.92
CA VAL A 182 18.86 6.89 23.54
C VAL A 182 17.83 6.98 24.67
N ALA A 183 16.70 6.30 24.55
CA ALA A 183 15.64 6.32 25.54
C ALA A 183 15.98 5.57 26.83
N LYS A 184 16.96 4.66 26.83
CA LYS A 184 17.41 3.89 28.01
C LYS A 184 16.26 3.25 28.79
N GLY A 185 15.34 2.59 28.09
CA GLY A 185 14.17 1.93 28.70
C GLY A 185 13.02 2.87 29.08
N LYS A 186 13.11 4.17 28.79
CA LYS A 186 12.02 5.15 28.99
C LYS A 186 11.04 5.22 27.80
N THR A 187 11.19 4.35 26.80
CA THR A 187 10.16 4.17 25.76
C THR A 187 8.90 3.66 26.44
N VAL A 188 7.81 4.42 26.30
CA VAL A 188 6.57 4.17 27.07
C VAL A 188 5.78 3.00 26.49
N ALA A 189 5.90 2.71 25.20
CA ALA A 189 5.29 1.55 24.56
C ALA A 189 6.21 0.32 24.71
N LYS A 190 5.73 -0.74 25.36
CA LYS A 190 6.46 -2.03 25.48
C LYS A 190 6.05 -3.04 24.40
N ARG A 191 4.83 -2.92 23.88
CA ARG A 191 4.27 -3.74 22.80
C ARG A 191 3.15 -2.96 22.12
N SER A 192 3.14 -2.90 20.79
CA SER A 192 2.09 -2.19 20.06
C SER A 192 0.76 -2.94 20.07
N TRP A 193 -0.31 -2.23 20.39
CA TRP A 193 -1.70 -2.68 20.39
C TRP A 193 -2.57 -1.67 19.62
N PRO A 194 -2.40 -1.62 18.28
CA PRO A 194 -3.11 -0.69 17.43
C PRO A 194 -4.61 -1.03 17.36
N HIS A 195 -5.42 0.00 17.12
CA HIS A 195 -6.86 -0.15 16.87
C HIS A 195 -7.11 -1.04 15.63
N GLU A 196 -6.36 -0.82 14.55
CA GLU A 196 -6.41 -1.65 13.34
C GLU A 196 -5.33 -2.72 13.36
N THR A 197 -5.74 -3.92 12.97
CA THR A 197 -4.88 -5.11 12.94
C THR A 197 -4.28 -5.26 11.55
N THR A 198 -3.00 -5.59 11.50
CA THR A 198 -2.31 -6.03 10.29
C THR A 198 -2.58 -7.49 9.94
N GLN A 199 -3.30 -8.22 10.79
CA GLN A 199 -3.50 -9.67 10.68
C GLN A 199 -4.96 -10.06 10.49
N GLY A 200 -5.81 -9.14 10.01
CA GLY A 200 -7.18 -9.51 9.72
C GLY A 200 -7.95 -8.50 8.89
N VAL A 201 -9.08 -8.97 8.39
CA VAL A 201 -10.13 -8.18 7.74
C VAL A 201 -11.48 -8.53 8.33
N THR A 202 -12.33 -7.52 8.40
CA THR A 202 -13.74 -7.66 8.76
C THR A 202 -14.56 -7.62 7.48
N LEU A 203 -15.40 -8.62 7.25
CA LEU A 203 -16.23 -8.74 6.06
C LEU A 203 -17.70 -8.73 6.46
N LYS A 204 -18.53 -8.03 5.67
CA LYS A 204 -19.98 -8.19 5.68
C LYS A 204 -20.35 -9.07 4.48
N PRO A 205 -20.67 -10.35 4.68
CA PRO A 205 -21.19 -11.19 3.61
C PRO A 205 -22.58 -10.71 3.15
N LYS A 206 -22.96 -11.07 1.93
CA LYS A 206 -24.33 -10.86 1.46
C LYS A 206 -25.32 -11.80 2.17
N PRO A 207 -26.60 -11.43 2.31
CA PRO A 207 -27.60 -12.24 3.02
C PRO A 207 -27.71 -13.68 2.52
N GLU A 208 -27.58 -13.90 1.20
CA GLU A 208 -27.71 -15.21 0.58
C GLU A 208 -26.65 -16.25 0.99
N VAL A 209 -25.51 -15.82 1.57
CA VAL A 209 -24.46 -16.75 2.01
C VAL A 209 -24.45 -16.99 3.53
N LEU A 210 -25.29 -16.27 4.30
CA LEU A 210 -25.32 -16.37 5.77
C LEU A 210 -25.68 -17.78 6.25
N ASP A 211 -26.65 -18.44 5.62
CA ASP A 211 -27.06 -19.80 6.01
C ASP A 211 -25.91 -20.81 5.82
N ALA A 212 -25.17 -20.71 4.72
CA ALA A 212 -24.02 -21.56 4.45
C ALA A 212 -22.85 -21.28 5.42
N LEU A 213 -22.68 -20.03 5.83
CA LEU A 213 -21.69 -19.63 6.84
C LEU A 213 -22.04 -20.20 8.21
N HIS A 214 -23.30 -20.03 8.65
CA HIS A 214 -23.78 -20.59 9.92
C HIS A 214 -23.72 -22.11 9.95
N ALA A 215 -23.98 -22.78 8.82
CA ALA A 215 -23.84 -24.22 8.68
C ALA A 215 -22.38 -24.70 8.58
N GLY A 216 -21.40 -23.80 8.46
CA GLY A 216 -19.99 -24.15 8.25
C GLY A 216 -19.71 -24.81 6.88
N THR A 217 -20.61 -24.65 5.92
CA THR A 217 -20.53 -25.25 4.58
C THR A 217 -20.08 -24.25 3.51
N TYR A 218 -19.99 -22.96 3.84
CA TYR A 218 -19.52 -21.93 2.93
C TYR A 218 -18.03 -22.12 2.57
N ARG A 219 -17.74 -22.10 1.26
CA ARG A 219 -16.40 -22.31 0.68
C ARG A 219 -15.97 -21.19 -0.28
N GLY A 220 -16.78 -20.14 -0.44
CA GLY A 220 -16.54 -19.08 -1.45
C GLY A 220 -15.19 -18.39 -1.29
N LEU A 221 -14.75 -18.18 -0.04
CA LEU A 221 -13.47 -17.53 0.26
C LEU A 221 -12.27 -18.47 0.28
N ASP A 222 -12.42 -19.78 0.08
CA ASP A 222 -11.34 -20.76 0.25
C ASP A 222 -10.12 -20.45 -0.62
N CYS A 223 -10.34 -19.98 -1.86
CA CYS A 223 -9.25 -19.60 -2.75
C CYS A 223 -8.45 -18.39 -2.24
N PHE A 224 -9.14 -17.35 -1.73
CA PHE A 224 -8.50 -16.17 -1.16
C PHE A 224 -7.74 -16.54 0.11
N ASN A 225 -8.39 -17.30 0.99
CA ASN A 225 -7.82 -17.78 2.24
C ASN A 225 -6.58 -18.65 2.00
N ALA A 226 -6.61 -19.55 1.02
CA ALA A 226 -5.46 -20.35 0.64
C ALA A 226 -4.29 -19.50 0.11
N TRP A 227 -4.59 -18.42 -0.64
CA TRP A 227 -3.54 -17.54 -1.18
C TRP A 227 -2.91 -16.64 -0.11
N TYR A 228 -3.73 -16.04 0.75
CA TYR A 228 -3.32 -15.07 1.76
C TYR A 228 -3.07 -15.67 3.16
N GLY A 229 -3.14 -16.99 3.31
CA GLY A 229 -3.02 -17.64 4.62
C GLY A 229 -4.12 -17.23 5.60
N GLY A 230 -5.32 -16.96 5.08
CA GLY A 230 -6.49 -16.55 5.84
C GLY A 230 -7.20 -17.74 6.47
N ARG A 231 -7.71 -17.55 7.69
CA ARG A 231 -8.65 -18.45 8.36
C ARG A 231 -9.88 -17.67 8.81
N LEU A 232 -11.07 -18.21 8.52
CA LEU A 232 -12.30 -17.66 9.07
C LEU A 232 -12.34 -17.93 10.57
N LEU A 233 -12.56 -16.88 11.36
CA LEU A 233 -12.84 -17.02 12.78
C LEU A 233 -14.31 -17.37 12.97
N PRO A 234 -14.65 -18.18 14.00
CA PRO A 234 -16.02 -18.42 14.37
C PRO A 234 -16.73 -17.10 14.66
N THR A 235 -17.91 -16.93 14.08
CA THR A 235 -18.80 -15.81 14.39
C THR A 235 -19.92 -16.34 15.26
N HIS A 236 -20.34 -15.53 16.24
CA HIS A 236 -21.49 -15.86 17.05
C HIS A 236 -22.67 -15.00 16.59
N PRO A 237 -23.84 -15.61 16.32
CA PRO A 237 -25.07 -14.86 16.13
C PRO A 237 -25.27 -13.89 17.31
N PRO A 238 -25.80 -12.67 17.06
CA PRO A 238 -26.44 -12.20 15.83
C PRO A 238 -25.51 -11.38 14.90
N ILE A 239 -24.19 -11.53 15.00
CA ILE A 239 -23.26 -10.68 14.25
C ILE A 239 -23.08 -11.21 12.82
N ASP A 240 -23.74 -10.56 11.85
CA ASP A 240 -23.61 -10.83 10.41
C ASP A 240 -22.27 -10.30 9.82
N PHE A 241 -21.18 -10.43 10.58
CA PHE A 241 -19.83 -10.10 10.12
C PHE A 241 -18.93 -11.32 10.24
N LEU A 242 -18.08 -11.51 9.25
CA LEU A 242 -17.00 -12.49 9.26
C LEU A 242 -15.68 -11.82 9.59
N PHE A 243 -14.83 -12.52 10.33
CA PHE A 243 -13.45 -12.11 10.54
C PHE A 243 -12.53 -13.12 9.88
N VAL A 244 -11.69 -12.65 8.97
CA VAL A 244 -10.58 -13.45 8.44
C VAL A 244 -9.33 -13.05 9.20
N GLN A 245 -8.67 -14.01 9.82
CA GLN A 245 -7.37 -13.82 10.45
C GLN A 245 -6.27 -14.38 9.53
N PHE A 246 -5.19 -13.64 9.35
CA PHE A 246 -4.05 -14.05 8.54
C PHE A 246 -2.90 -14.56 9.40
N ASP A 247 -2.13 -15.50 8.85
CA ASP A 247 -0.83 -15.90 9.40
C ASP A 247 0.25 -14.82 9.19
N ARG A 248 0.06 -13.96 8.18
CA ARG A 248 0.96 -12.89 7.73
C ARG A 248 0.47 -11.50 8.14
N TRP A 249 1.34 -10.50 7.99
CA TRP A 249 1.02 -9.10 8.23
C TRP A 249 0.83 -8.37 6.90
N TYR A 250 -0.35 -7.75 6.76
CA TYR A 250 -0.74 -7.02 5.58
C TYR A 250 -1.10 -5.58 5.90
N PHE A 251 -0.97 -4.74 4.89
CA PHE A 251 -1.56 -3.41 4.91
C PHE A 251 -3.09 -3.57 4.88
N GLY A 252 -3.75 -3.23 6.00
CA GLY A 252 -5.15 -3.58 6.29
C GLY A 252 -6.12 -3.08 5.23
N GLU A 253 -5.98 -1.83 4.79
CA GLU A 253 -6.82 -1.24 3.75
C GLU A 253 -6.66 -1.98 2.41
N ALA A 254 -5.42 -2.29 2.02
CA ALA A 254 -5.17 -2.99 0.76
C ALA A 254 -5.73 -4.41 0.75
N ILE A 255 -5.57 -5.18 1.84
CA ILE A 255 -6.13 -6.53 1.89
C ILE A 255 -7.67 -6.50 1.97
N ALA A 256 -8.26 -5.52 2.66
CA ALA A 256 -9.72 -5.33 2.67
C ALA A 256 -10.26 -5.05 1.27
N GLN A 257 -9.59 -4.21 0.48
CA GLN A 257 -9.97 -3.94 -0.91
C GLN A 257 -9.88 -5.19 -1.81
N VAL A 258 -8.99 -6.13 -1.51
CA VAL A 258 -8.95 -7.41 -2.22
C VAL A 258 -10.20 -8.23 -1.91
N TYR A 259 -10.53 -8.42 -0.63
CA TYR A 259 -11.71 -9.20 -0.22
C TYR A 259 -13.03 -8.55 -0.64
N ALA A 260 -13.10 -7.22 -0.70
CA ALA A 260 -14.26 -6.47 -1.20
C ALA A 260 -14.62 -6.80 -2.66
N GLN A 261 -13.68 -7.33 -3.46
CA GLN A 261 -13.95 -7.72 -4.86
C GLN A 261 -14.63 -9.08 -4.99
N HIS A 262 -14.76 -9.84 -3.89
CA HIS A 262 -15.42 -11.14 -3.93
C HIS A 262 -16.93 -10.98 -4.10
N PRO A 263 -17.60 -11.72 -5.01
CA PRO A 263 -19.01 -11.53 -5.33
C PRO A 263 -19.97 -11.75 -4.15
N ASP A 264 -19.56 -12.51 -3.14
CA ASP A 264 -20.37 -12.81 -1.96
C ASP A 264 -20.18 -11.81 -0.81
N ILE A 265 -19.33 -10.79 -0.99
CA ILE A 265 -19.01 -9.78 0.04
C ILE A 265 -19.67 -8.45 -0.32
N GLU A 266 -20.47 -7.91 0.61
CA GLU A 266 -21.12 -6.60 0.48
C GLU A 266 -20.18 -5.47 0.90
N TRP A 267 -19.42 -5.69 1.97
CA TRP A 267 -18.47 -4.72 2.51
C TRP A 267 -17.25 -5.42 3.11
N SER A 268 -16.09 -4.78 3.03
CA SER A 268 -14.87 -5.22 3.70
C SER A 268 -14.16 -4.01 4.30
N GLY A 269 -13.61 -4.18 5.50
CA GLY A 269 -12.74 -3.21 6.15
C GLY A 269 -11.53 -3.88 6.79
N PRO A 270 -10.50 -3.10 7.17
CA PRO A 270 -9.41 -3.60 8.00
C PRO A 270 -9.97 -4.29 9.26
N GLY A 271 -9.31 -5.34 9.72
CA GLY A 271 -9.61 -5.91 11.03
C GLY A 271 -9.35 -4.86 12.09
N ALA A 272 -10.25 -4.71 13.05
CA ALA A 272 -10.06 -3.81 14.18
C ALA A 272 -10.24 -4.56 15.49
N PHE A 273 -9.37 -4.29 16.45
CA PHE A 273 -9.62 -4.66 17.84
C PHE A 273 -10.47 -3.56 18.47
N GLY A 274 -11.55 -3.93 19.16
CA GLY A 274 -12.23 -3.01 20.06
C GLY A 274 -11.25 -2.59 21.15
N GLY A 275 -10.85 -1.32 21.14
CA GLY A 275 -9.96 -0.74 22.14
C GLY A 275 -8.72 -0.04 21.56
N ALA A 276 -7.87 0.38 22.48
CA ALA A 276 -6.56 0.96 22.19
C ALA A 276 -5.62 0.62 23.36
N GLY A 277 -4.32 0.56 23.11
CA GLY A 277 -3.29 0.35 24.12
C GLY A 277 -2.01 1.07 23.77
N ASP A 278 -0.89 0.62 24.33
CA ASP A 278 0.44 1.05 23.90
C ASP A 278 0.55 1.03 22.37
N ASP A 279 1.09 2.10 21.77
CA ASP A 279 1.17 2.18 20.32
C ASP A 279 2.40 2.96 19.89
N LEU A 280 2.86 2.66 18.69
CA LEU A 280 3.98 3.28 18.04
C LEU A 280 3.53 3.79 16.67
N ARG A 281 3.73 5.07 16.38
CA ARG A 281 3.31 5.64 15.10
C ARG A 281 4.46 6.34 14.40
N LEU A 282 4.44 6.25 13.08
CA LEU A 282 5.31 7.02 12.21
C LEU A 282 4.50 8.20 11.67
N CYS A 283 4.95 9.43 11.95
CA CYS A 283 4.27 10.65 11.51
C CYS A 283 4.50 10.97 10.04
N ASN A 284 5.57 10.43 9.46
CA ASN A 284 5.95 10.64 8.07
C ASN A 284 5.08 9.80 7.13
N GLU A 285 4.90 10.32 5.92
CA GLU A 285 4.30 9.58 4.80
C GLU A 285 5.38 9.09 3.82
N ASN A 286 6.64 9.49 4.02
CA ASN A 286 7.76 9.24 3.11
C ASN A 286 8.97 8.61 3.83
N LEU A 287 9.73 7.79 3.08
CA LEU A 287 10.91 7.06 3.56
C LEU A 287 12.18 7.94 3.70
N GLY A 288 12.27 9.01 2.93
CA GLY A 288 13.44 9.89 2.91
C GLY A 288 13.46 10.91 4.05
N GLY A 289 14.65 11.33 4.44
CA GLY A 289 14.90 12.42 5.38
C GLY A 289 14.78 12.02 6.85
N THR A 290 14.31 12.98 7.66
CA THR A 290 14.12 12.79 9.10
C THR A 290 12.76 12.14 9.35
N HIS A 291 12.77 10.97 9.97
CA HIS A 291 11.57 10.29 10.45
C HIS A 291 11.18 10.76 11.84
N ARG A 292 9.90 11.02 12.06
CA ARG A 292 9.31 11.36 13.34
C ARG A 292 8.44 10.23 13.85
N TYR A 293 8.75 9.78 15.06
CA TYR A 293 8.07 8.70 15.74
C TYR A 293 7.30 9.21 16.96
N LEU A 294 6.13 8.62 17.20
CA LEU A 294 5.29 8.85 18.36
C LEU A 294 5.13 7.55 19.13
N PHE A 295 5.72 7.47 20.32
CA PHE A 295 5.55 6.36 21.26
C PHE A 295 4.46 6.72 22.26
N SER A 296 3.43 5.90 22.34
CA SER A 296 2.24 6.13 23.14
C SER A 296 2.08 5.02 24.16
N HIS A 297 1.81 5.38 25.41
CA HIS A 297 1.41 4.46 26.46
C HIS A 297 0.01 4.80 26.90
N GLY A 298 -0.89 3.83 26.72
CA GLY A 298 -2.27 3.93 27.15
C GLY A 298 -2.46 3.27 28.52
N SER A 299 -3.26 3.89 29.38
CA SER A 299 -3.60 3.34 30.70
C SER A 299 -5.06 3.62 31.08
N GLY A 300 -5.57 2.89 32.07
CA GLY A 300 -6.97 2.96 32.50
C GLY A 300 -7.83 1.84 31.90
N ASP A 301 -8.92 2.18 31.22
CA ASP A 301 -9.93 1.28 30.65
C ASP A 301 -9.55 0.68 29.28
N CYS A 302 -8.31 0.21 29.13
CA CYS A 302 -7.74 -0.33 27.90
C CYS A 302 -8.18 -1.78 27.58
N PRO A 303 -9.49 -2.04 27.44
CA PRO A 303 -9.96 -2.52 26.14
C PRO A 303 -11.09 -1.65 25.55
N SER A 304 -11.63 -0.68 26.28
CA SER A 304 -12.65 0.25 25.80
C SER A 304 -12.07 1.53 25.17
N GLY A 305 -10.75 1.60 25.07
CA GLY A 305 -10.01 2.75 24.57
C GLY A 305 -9.48 3.56 25.74
N CYS A 306 -8.21 3.32 26.09
CA CYS A 306 -7.54 3.93 27.24
C CYS A 306 -7.93 5.40 27.47
N ILE A 307 -8.36 5.71 28.69
CA ILE A 307 -8.68 7.08 29.12
C ILE A 307 -7.46 7.97 29.33
N ASP A 308 -6.28 7.41 29.60
CA ASP A 308 -5.08 8.19 29.87
C ASP A 308 -3.95 7.81 28.92
N TRP A 309 -3.28 8.81 28.37
CA TRP A 309 -2.18 8.62 27.43
C TRP A 309 -0.93 9.42 27.79
N VAL A 310 0.23 8.80 27.60
CA VAL A 310 1.53 9.46 27.63
C VAL A 310 2.22 9.25 26.28
N HIS A 311 2.53 10.36 25.62
CA HIS A 311 3.16 10.36 24.31
C HIS A 311 4.57 10.97 24.34
N ARG A 312 5.52 10.28 23.73
CA ARG A 312 6.91 10.73 23.54
C ARG A 312 7.24 10.79 22.06
N GLY A 313 7.83 11.89 21.64
CA GLY A 313 8.24 12.11 20.25
C GLY A 313 9.75 11.94 20.06
N TYR A 314 10.13 11.42 18.90
CA TYR A 314 11.54 11.28 18.50
C TYR A 314 11.69 11.62 17.02
N ASP A 315 12.67 12.44 16.67
CA ASP A 315 13.12 12.62 15.30
C ASP A 315 14.40 11.80 15.09
N VAL A 316 14.47 11.05 13.98
CA VAL A 316 15.63 10.24 13.59
C VAL A 316 16.06 10.63 12.18
N ARG A 317 17.27 11.16 12.07
CA ARG A 317 17.88 11.54 10.78
C ARG A 317 18.35 10.29 10.03
N GLU A 318 18.68 10.45 8.75
CA GLU A 318 19.18 9.34 7.92
C GLU A 318 20.48 8.71 8.42
N ASP A 319 21.30 9.49 9.12
CA ASP A 319 22.52 9.01 9.77
C ASP A 319 22.27 8.32 11.14
N GLY A 320 21.01 8.11 11.53
CA GLY A 320 20.61 7.47 12.77
C GLY A 320 20.66 8.37 14.02
N ARG A 321 21.02 9.66 13.89
CA ARG A 321 20.98 10.58 15.04
C ARG A 321 19.55 10.82 15.51
N VAL A 322 19.33 10.66 16.81
CA VAL A 322 18.03 10.81 17.47
C VAL A 322 17.94 12.13 18.23
N THR A 323 16.86 12.88 17.99
CA THR A 323 16.47 14.05 18.78
C THR A 323 15.20 13.71 19.55
N ILE A 324 15.22 13.87 20.88
CA ILE A 324 14.02 13.70 21.72
C ILE A 324 13.17 14.96 21.64
N LEU A 325 11.89 14.82 21.29
CA LEU A 325 10.96 15.94 21.18
C LEU A 325 10.35 16.27 22.54
N GLN A 326 10.20 17.57 22.81
CA GLN A 326 9.61 18.11 24.03
C GLN A 326 8.46 19.07 23.71
N PRO A 327 7.49 19.23 24.63
CA PRO A 327 7.33 18.45 25.85
C PRO A 327 6.77 17.05 25.57
N VAL A 328 6.86 16.17 26.57
CA VAL A 328 6.06 14.93 26.64
C VAL A 328 4.58 15.32 26.70
N TRP A 329 3.77 14.77 25.79
CA TRP A 329 2.34 15.08 25.75
C TRP A 329 1.56 14.08 26.61
N LYS A 330 0.81 14.60 27.57
CA LYS A 330 -0.05 13.79 28.45
C LYS A 330 -1.49 14.16 28.19
N VAL A 331 -2.32 13.16 27.92
CA VAL A 331 -3.77 13.31 27.73
C VAL A 331 -4.46 12.57 28.87
N ARG A 332 -5.45 13.22 29.50
CA ARG A 332 -6.25 12.62 30.57
C ARG A 332 -7.73 12.67 30.23
N GLY A 333 -8.43 11.56 30.51
CA GLY A 333 -9.83 11.36 30.16
C GLY A 333 -10.09 11.29 28.65
N ARG A 334 -11.38 11.25 28.26
CA ARG A 334 -11.80 11.09 26.84
C ARG A 334 -11.54 12.30 25.93
N GLY A 335 -10.84 13.33 26.40
CA GLY A 335 -10.69 14.60 25.69
C GLY A 335 -9.39 14.69 24.88
N LEU A 336 -9.45 15.34 23.71
CA LEU A 336 -8.24 15.90 23.09
C LEU A 336 -7.71 17.01 24.01
N SER A 337 -6.50 16.83 24.53
CA SER A 337 -5.85 17.88 25.33
C SER A 337 -5.70 19.15 24.48
N LYS A 338 -6.10 20.31 25.03
CA LYS A 338 -5.87 21.63 24.42
C LYS A 338 -4.36 21.97 24.33
N ASP A 339 -3.52 21.19 25.00
CA ASP A 339 -2.08 21.40 25.12
C ASP A 339 -1.28 20.50 24.16
N ARG A 340 -1.81 20.22 22.95
CA ARG A 340 -1.09 19.44 21.94
C ARG A 340 0.22 20.15 21.55
N PRO A 341 1.39 19.53 21.73
CA PRO A 341 2.64 20.13 21.30
C PRO A 341 2.68 20.39 19.80
N SER A 342 3.39 21.45 19.40
CA SER A 342 3.55 21.84 17.99
C SER A 342 4.21 20.77 17.11
N TRP A 343 4.97 19.84 17.71
CA TRP A 343 5.61 18.75 16.98
C TRP A 343 4.66 17.60 16.61
N ILE A 344 3.44 17.58 17.16
CA ILE A 344 2.41 16.58 16.81
C ILE A 344 1.51 17.15 15.72
N HIS A 345 1.55 16.51 14.55
CA HIS A 345 0.68 16.80 13.42
C HIS A 345 -0.39 15.71 13.28
N ASP A 346 -1.46 15.97 12.54
CA ASP A 346 -2.58 15.02 12.39
C ASP A 346 -2.12 13.70 11.74
N SER A 347 -1.08 13.74 10.90
CA SER A 347 -0.47 12.54 10.31
C SER A 347 0.10 11.57 11.36
N CYS A 348 0.53 12.07 12.53
CA CYS A 348 1.00 11.24 13.64
C CYS A 348 -0.10 10.41 14.30
N LEU A 349 -1.37 10.77 14.11
CA LEU A 349 -2.51 10.17 14.81
C LEU A 349 -3.33 9.25 13.90
N ARG A 350 -3.00 9.15 12.61
CA ARG A 350 -3.64 8.20 11.69
C ARG A 350 -3.18 6.78 11.98
N ALA A 351 -4.07 5.81 11.80
CA ALA A 351 -3.73 4.39 11.75
C ALA A 351 -2.72 4.14 10.61
N PRO A 352 -1.83 3.13 10.74
CA PRO A 352 -0.84 2.77 9.72
C PRO A 352 -1.46 2.53 8.35
#